data_AF-A0A0R2RDJ0-F1
#
_entry.id   AF-A0A0R2RDJ0-F1
#
_cell.length_a   1.000
_cell.length_b   1.000
_cell.length_c   1.000
_cell.angle_alpha   90.00
_cell.angle_beta   90.00
_cell.angle_gamma   90.00
#
_symmetry.space_group_name_H-M   'P 1'
#
loop_
_entity.id
_entity.type
_entity.pdbx_description
1 polymer ?
#
loop_
_entity_poly.entity_id
_entity_poly.type
_entity_poly.pdbx_seq_one_letter_code
_entity_poly.pdbx_strand_id
1 'polypeptide(L)'
;MAIFDHNRPEWTACLFYQTTDPAQFNRSAHETGVGGGVACRAHQGIGYPFVVYMGAKLSSHRYGKSRIRVVKILRDGKRHTVVEISAEVLLEGDFESSYTSGDNSKVVATDTVKNTVHILAKDHLTPEVEKFAVHLAKHFTSQYSQVKKASVELSQRVWDRLLHHDHSFTAPGSPVPWAKAEHIQGAKEVAVESGVRDWLIMKSSQSGFEGYPKCKFTTLPETQDRIFATAVMAGWKWAKEQKDYTVANRKILEAMMTPFL
;
A
#
# COMPACT_ATOMS: atom_id res chain seq x y z
N MET A 1 9.66 9.54 20.32
CA MET A 1 10.74 9.32 21.30
C MET A 1 10.55 7.94 21.87
N ALA A 2 11.32 6.96 21.40
CA ALA A 2 11.30 5.60 21.93
C ALA A 2 12.56 5.42 22.77
N ILE A 3 12.36 5.21 24.07
CA ILE A 3 13.41 4.84 25.01
C ILE A 3 13.54 3.32 24.89
N PHE A 4 14.71 2.85 24.46
CA PHE A 4 15.05 1.43 24.45
C PHE A 4 15.47 1.03 25.86
N ASP A 5 14.68 0.17 26.51
CA ASP A 5 15.11 -0.53 27.71
C ASP A 5 15.77 -1.86 27.30
N HIS A 6 17.08 -1.96 27.56
CA HIS A 6 17.89 -3.16 27.36
C HIS A 6 17.87 -3.98 28.65
N ASN A 7 16.87 -4.85 28.82
CA ASN A 7 16.99 -6.02 29.70
C ASN A 7 15.74 -6.93 29.64
N ARG A 8 15.74 -7.95 28.76
CA ARG A 8 15.22 -9.32 29.02
C ARG A 8 15.73 -10.32 27.97
N PRO A 9 16.23 -11.51 28.36
CA PRO A 9 16.59 -12.58 27.44
C PRO A 9 15.54 -13.70 27.49
N GLU A 10 14.68 -13.80 26.48
CA GLU A 10 13.93 -15.05 26.23
C GLU A 10 13.38 -15.09 24.81
N TRP A 11 14.07 -15.88 23.99
CA TRP A 11 13.65 -16.29 22.65
C TRP A 11 12.93 -17.63 22.77
N THR A 12 11.65 -17.69 22.38
CA THR A 12 10.98 -18.96 22.06
C THR A 12 10.37 -18.85 20.68
N ALA A 13 11.02 -19.49 19.71
CA ALA A 13 10.52 -19.67 18.36
C ALA A 13 9.47 -20.80 18.34
N CYS A 14 8.24 -20.50 17.89
CA CYS A 14 7.29 -21.54 17.50
C CYS A 14 7.54 -21.92 16.04
N LEU A 15 8.27 -23.01 15.83
CA LEU A 15 8.34 -23.74 14.57
C LEU A 15 7.05 -24.56 14.39
N PHE A 16 6.27 -24.25 13.35
CA PHE A 16 5.21 -25.15 12.88
C PHE A 16 5.84 -26.20 11.95
N TYR A 17 5.89 -27.45 12.39
CA TYR A 17 6.19 -28.60 11.53
C TYR A 17 4.95 -28.93 10.68
N GLN A 18 5.10 -28.94 9.35
CA GLN A 18 4.16 -29.61 8.45
C GLN A 18 4.41 -31.12 8.53
N THR A 19 3.36 -31.89 8.79
CA THR A 19 3.43 -33.36 8.74
C THR A 19 3.29 -33.83 7.29
N THR A 20 4.19 -34.73 6.86
CA THR A 20 4.22 -35.35 5.53
C THR A 20 3.67 -36.77 5.59
N ASP A 21 2.37 -36.94 5.88
CA ASP A 21 1.71 -38.24 5.82
C ASP A 21 0.68 -38.28 4.65
N PRO A 22 0.96 -39.05 3.57
CA PRO A 22 0.05 -39.21 2.43
C PRO A 22 -1.21 -40.04 2.71
N ALA A 23 -1.33 -40.68 3.89
CA ALA A 23 -2.41 -41.64 4.15
C ALA A 23 -3.79 -41.03 4.47
N GLN A 24 -3.92 -39.70 4.51
CA GLN A 24 -5.22 -39.04 4.80
C GLN A 24 -6.10 -38.80 3.56
N PHE A 25 -5.65 -39.12 2.36
CA PHE A 25 -6.37 -38.82 1.10
C PHE A 25 -7.32 -39.92 0.60
N ASN A 26 -7.65 -40.93 1.41
CA ASN A 26 -8.51 -42.01 0.97
C ASN A 26 -9.77 -42.17 1.83
N ARG A 27 -10.76 -41.29 1.60
CA ARG A 27 -12.19 -41.60 1.84
C ARG A 27 -13.04 -41.04 0.71
N SER A 28 -13.93 -41.91 0.24
CA SER A 28 -14.82 -41.79 -0.90
C SER A 28 -15.73 -40.56 -0.90
N ALA A 29 -16.05 -40.12 -2.12
CA ALA A 29 -17.01 -39.05 -2.41
C ALA A 29 -18.32 -39.21 -1.65
N HIS A 30 -18.71 -38.17 -0.92
CA HIS A 30 -20.09 -37.98 -0.47
C HIS A 30 -20.65 -36.69 -1.07
N GLU A 31 -21.88 -36.85 -1.52
CA GLU A 31 -22.65 -35.97 -2.38
C GLU A 31 -22.91 -34.58 -1.79
N THR A 32 -23.00 -33.62 -2.71
CA THR A 32 -23.69 -32.33 -2.65
C THR A 32 -24.36 -31.95 -1.32
N GLY A 33 -23.77 -30.98 -0.62
CA GLY A 33 -24.39 -30.32 0.53
C GLY A 33 -23.68 -29.01 0.86
N VAL A 34 -24.39 -27.90 0.69
CA VAL A 34 -23.95 -26.54 1.03
C VAL A 34 -23.65 -26.46 2.53
N GLY A 35 -22.46 -25.95 2.89
CA GLY A 35 -22.12 -25.51 4.26
C GLY A 35 -21.44 -26.55 5.15
N GLY A 36 -20.11 -26.58 5.12
CA GLY A 36 -19.29 -27.33 6.08
C GLY A 36 -19.28 -26.68 7.46
N GLY A 37 -20.28 -26.96 8.29
CA GLY A 37 -20.24 -26.69 9.72
C GLY A 37 -19.39 -27.73 10.43
N VAL A 38 -18.44 -27.29 11.27
CA VAL A 38 -17.71 -28.18 12.17
C VAL A 38 -18.67 -28.65 13.25
N ALA A 39 -19.24 -29.85 13.08
CA ALA A 39 -20.03 -30.49 14.12
C ALA A 39 -19.08 -31.11 15.16
N CYS A 40 -18.87 -30.42 16.28
CA CYS A 40 -18.40 -31.08 17.50
C CYS A 40 -19.39 -32.20 17.83
N ARG A 41 -18.88 -33.42 18.09
CA ARG A 41 -19.68 -34.58 18.53
C ARG A 41 -20.65 -34.14 19.64
N ALA A 42 -21.94 -34.17 19.33
CA ALA A 42 -22.98 -33.92 20.31
C ALA A 42 -22.89 -34.99 21.40
N HIS A 43 -22.74 -34.56 22.66
CA HIS A 43 -23.16 -35.38 23.80
C HIS A 43 -24.65 -35.69 23.61
N GLN A 44 -24.99 -36.97 23.53
CA GLN A 44 -26.38 -37.43 23.44
C GLN A 44 -27.14 -36.93 24.69
N GLY A 45 -28.17 -36.10 24.50
CA GLY A 45 -29.14 -35.80 25.55
C GLY A 45 -29.55 -34.33 25.76
N ILE A 46 -28.92 -33.35 25.10
CA ILE A 46 -29.33 -31.94 25.22
C ILE A 46 -29.78 -31.43 23.85
N GLY A 47 -31.09 -31.37 23.66
CA GLY A 47 -31.69 -30.73 22.49
C GLY A 47 -31.56 -29.21 22.60
N TYR A 48 -30.56 -28.64 21.93
CA TYR A 48 -30.52 -27.20 21.70
C TYR A 48 -31.49 -26.88 20.56
N PRO A 49 -32.59 -26.12 20.79
CA PRO A 49 -33.63 -25.90 19.79
C PRO A 49 -33.21 -24.96 18.64
N PHE A 50 -31.95 -24.50 18.63
CA PHE A 50 -31.43 -23.63 17.59
C PHE A 50 -29.97 -23.96 17.32
N VAL A 51 -29.69 -24.63 16.20
CA VAL A 51 -28.39 -24.51 15.54
C VAL A 51 -28.38 -23.13 14.92
N VAL A 52 -27.70 -22.17 15.55
CA VAL A 52 -27.43 -20.88 14.92
C VAL A 52 -26.45 -21.15 13.79
N TYR A 53 -26.95 -21.28 12.57
CA TYR A 53 -26.12 -21.20 11.37
C TYR A 53 -25.58 -19.78 11.28
N MET A 54 -24.44 -19.52 11.92
CA MET A 54 -23.65 -18.32 11.66
C MET A 54 -23.04 -18.46 10.26
N GLY A 55 -23.80 -18.07 9.24
CA GLY A 55 -23.27 -17.88 7.90
C GLY A 55 -22.21 -16.80 7.93
N ALA A 56 -21.01 -17.10 7.44
CA ALA A 56 -19.99 -16.10 7.21
C ALA A 56 -20.29 -15.37 5.90
N LYS A 57 -20.25 -14.03 5.91
CA LYS A 57 -20.46 -13.20 4.72
C LYS A 57 -19.18 -12.46 4.37
N LEU A 58 -18.79 -12.53 3.09
CA LEU A 58 -17.72 -11.71 2.56
C LEU A 58 -18.18 -10.24 2.48
N SER A 59 -17.61 -9.38 3.34
CA SER A 59 -18.00 -7.97 3.42
C SER A 59 -17.29 -7.10 2.38
N SER A 60 -16.02 -7.38 2.14
CA SER A 60 -15.20 -6.75 1.12
C SER A 60 -13.98 -7.61 0.82
N HIS A 61 -13.51 -7.57 -0.42
CA HIS A 61 -12.32 -8.28 -0.86
C HIS A 61 -11.60 -7.49 -1.94
N ARG A 62 -10.27 -7.57 -1.90
CA ARG A 62 -9.37 -7.03 -2.91
C ARG A 62 -8.15 -7.92 -3.00
N TYR A 63 -7.61 -8.05 -4.19
CA TYR A 63 -6.37 -8.80 -4.41
C TYR A 63 -5.56 -8.13 -5.52
N GLY A 64 -4.30 -8.51 -5.65
CA GLY A 64 -3.49 -8.04 -6.75
C GLY A 64 -2.01 -8.29 -6.50
N LYS A 65 -1.17 -7.33 -6.90
CA LYS A 65 0.28 -7.46 -6.84
C LYS A 65 0.90 -6.20 -6.27
N SER A 66 1.76 -6.38 -5.27
CA SER A 66 2.54 -5.32 -4.64
C SER A 66 4.03 -5.47 -4.96
N ARG A 67 4.80 -4.42 -4.68
CA ARG A 67 6.27 -4.37 -4.82
C ARG A 67 6.75 -4.65 -6.24
N ILE A 68 5.99 -4.23 -7.26
CA ILE A 68 6.42 -4.30 -8.66
C ILE A 68 7.39 -3.15 -8.90
N ARG A 69 8.70 -3.45 -8.98
CA ARG A 69 9.73 -2.43 -9.20
C ARG A 69 9.94 -2.18 -10.67
N VAL A 70 9.90 -0.91 -11.07
CA VAL A 70 10.16 -0.48 -12.44
C VAL A 70 11.13 0.68 -12.42
N VAL A 71 12.21 0.56 -13.19
CA VAL A 71 13.13 1.66 -13.50
C VAL A 71 12.98 1.96 -14.98
N LYS A 72 12.68 3.22 -15.32
CA LYS A 72 12.66 3.71 -16.69
C LYS A 72 13.68 4.83 -16.84
N ILE A 73 14.50 4.71 -17.88
CA ILE A 73 15.46 5.74 -18.28
C ILE A 73 14.89 6.44 -19.50
N LEU A 74 14.55 7.72 -19.36
CA LEU A 74 14.19 8.59 -20.46
C LEU A 74 15.49 9.21 -21.00
N ARG A 75 15.78 8.96 -22.28
CA ARG A 75 17.00 9.46 -22.94
C ARG A 75 16.62 10.58 -23.89
N ASP A 76 16.96 11.81 -23.51
CA ASP A 76 16.87 12.99 -24.37
C ASP A 76 18.29 13.50 -24.64
N GLY A 77 18.88 13.02 -25.74
CA GLY A 77 20.29 13.23 -26.05
C GLY A 77 21.22 12.61 -24.99
N LYS A 78 22.26 13.36 -24.59
CA LYS A 78 23.27 12.90 -23.62
C LYS A 78 22.73 12.88 -22.18
N ARG A 79 21.71 13.70 -21.89
CA ARG A 79 21.21 13.91 -20.54
C ARG A 79 20.02 12.99 -20.25
N HIS A 80 20.23 12.02 -19.38
CA HIS A 80 19.22 11.01 -19.05
C HIS A 80 18.37 11.44 -17.86
N THR A 81 17.10 11.05 -17.83
CA THR A 81 16.21 11.17 -16.66
C THR A 81 15.81 9.78 -16.18
N VAL A 82 15.91 9.52 -14.88
CA VAL A 82 15.56 8.24 -14.26
C VAL A 82 14.26 8.38 -13.50
N VAL A 83 13.32 7.48 -13.74
CA VAL A 83 12.09 7.33 -12.98
C VAL A 83 12.08 5.91 -12.41
N GLU A 84 12.16 5.78 -11.09
CA GLU A 84 12.06 4.50 -10.40
C GLU A 84 10.84 4.50 -9.49
N ILE A 85 9.99 3.48 -9.67
CA ILE A 85 8.77 3.28 -8.89
C ILE A 85 8.71 1.87 -8.32
N SER A 86 7.99 1.74 -7.20
CA SER A 86 7.43 0.48 -6.72
C SER A 86 5.92 0.59 -6.74
N ALA A 87 5.28 -0.22 -7.59
CA ALA A 87 3.84 -0.23 -7.76
C ALA A 87 3.15 -1.29 -6.89
N GLU A 88 1.98 -0.93 -6.39
CA GLU A 88 0.96 -1.82 -5.86
C GLU A 88 -0.32 -1.59 -6.65
N VAL A 89 -0.93 -2.69 -7.10
CA VAL A 89 -2.20 -2.69 -7.82
C VAL A 89 -3.13 -3.65 -7.12
N LEU A 90 -4.28 -3.16 -6.69
CA LEU A 90 -5.35 -3.92 -6.05
C LEU A 90 -6.63 -3.79 -6.87
N LEU A 91 -7.25 -4.94 -7.15
CA LEU A 91 -8.49 -5.07 -7.92
C LEU A 91 -9.62 -5.53 -7.00
N GLU A 92 -10.76 -4.86 -7.14
CA GLU A 92 -12.01 -5.10 -6.42
C GLU A 92 -13.13 -5.31 -7.44
N GLY A 93 -14.04 -6.23 -7.17
CA GLY A 93 -15.09 -6.57 -8.13
C GLY A 93 -15.72 -7.93 -7.90
N ASP A 94 -16.27 -8.51 -8.96
CA ASP A 94 -16.95 -9.80 -8.94
C ASP A 94 -15.92 -10.94 -8.90
N PHE A 95 -15.43 -11.22 -7.70
CA PHE A 95 -14.43 -12.27 -7.40
C PHE A 95 -14.87 -13.18 -6.24
N GLU A 96 -16.10 -13.06 -5.74
CA GLU A 96 -16.59 -13.80 -4.57
C GLU A 96 -16.46 -15.32 -4.74
N SER A 97 -16.70 -15.83 -5.94
CA SER A 97 -16.57 -17.25 -6.29
C SER A 97 -15.18 -17.82 -6.00
N SER A 98 -14.13 -17.01 -6.12
CA SER A 98 -12.76 -17.45 -5.80
C SER A 98 -12.56 -17.71 -4.31
N TYR A 99 -13.30 -17.01 -3.45
CA TYR A 99 -13.23 -17.15 -1.99
C TYR A 99 -14.20 -18.20 -1.44
N THR A 100 -15.36 -18.37 -2.08
CA THR A 100 -16.44 -19.22 -1.57
C THR A 100 -16.44 -20.63 -2.16
N SER A 101 -16.06 -20.79 -3.43
CA SER A 101 -16.07 -22.08 -4.15
C SER A 101 -14.73 -22.44 -4.79
N GLY A 102 -13.72 -21.57 -4.71
CA GLY A 102 -12.42 -21.77 -5.35
C GLY A 102 -12.46 -21.60 -6.87
N ASP A 103 -13.53 -21.03 -7.42
CA ASP A 103 -13.64 -20.76 -8.86
C ASP A 103 -12.87 -19.48 -9.24
N ASN A 104 -11.75 -19.69 -9.93
CA ASN A 104 -10.84 -18.64 -10.37
C ASN A 104 -11.15 -18.11 -11.79
N SER A 105 -12.25 -18.51 -12.43
CA SER A 105 -12.61 -18.12 -13.80
C SER A 105 -12.62 -16.60 -14.05
N LYS A 106 -12.90 -15.81 -13.00
CA LYS A 106 -12.92 -14.34 -13.05
C LYS A 106 -11.61 -13.69 -12.60
N VAL A 107 -10.69 -14.44 -12.02
CA VAL A 107 -9.47 -13.92 -11.38
C VAL A 107 -8.42 -13.59 -12.44
N VAL A 108 -7.96 -12.34 -12.46
CA VAL A 108 -6.81 -11.90 -13.24
C VAL A 108 -5.55 -12.35 -12.52
N ALA A 109 -4.72 -13.19 -13.14
CA ALA A 109 -3.51 -13.67 -12.51
C ALA A 109 -2.63 -12.50 -12.02
N THR A 110 -2.08 -12.60 -10.81
CA THR A 110 -1.23 -11.54 -10.23
C THR A 110 0.07 -11.34 -11.02
N ASP A 111 0.51 -12.36 -11.76
CA ASP A 111 1.61 -12.24 -12.72
C ASP A 111 1.22 -11.39 -13.94
N THR A 112 -0.02 -11.51 -14.44
CA THR A 112 -0.55 -10.64 -15.49
C THR A 112 -0.56 -9.18 -15.02
N VAL A 113 -0.98 -8.91 -13.78
CA VAL A 113 -0.93 -7.55 -13.21
C VAL A 113 0.49 -6.98 -13.23
N LYS A 114 1.49 -7.77 -12.81
CA LYS A 114 2.92 -7.40 -12.88
C LYS A 114 3.35 -7.11 -14.32
N ASN A 115 3.02 -7.99 -15.26
CA ASN A 115 3.39 -7.86 -16.67
C ASN A 115 2.75 -6.61 -17.31
N THR A 116 1.47 -6.35 -17.02
CA THR A 116 0.75 -5.14 -17.45
C THR A 116 1.46 -3.87 -16.97
N VAL A 117 1.88 -3.81 -15.70
CA VAL A 117 2.63 -2.66 -15.17
C VAL A 117 3.96 -2.46 -15.93
N HIS A 118 4.71 -3.53 -16.19
CA HIS A 118 5.96 -3.43 -16.96
C HIS A 118 5.74 -2.98 -18.41
N ILE A 119 4.73 -3.52 -19.08
CA ILE A 119 4.41 -3.19 -20.48
C ILE A 119 3.97 -1.74 -20.58
N LEU A 120 3.00 -1.30 -19.77
CA LEU A 120 2.47 0.06 -19.84
C LEU A 120 3.48 1.10 -19.36
N ALA A 121 4.42 0.74 -18.47
CA ALA A 121 5.48 1.66 -18.07
C ALA A 121 6.36 2.09 -19.26
N LYS A 122 6.55 1.22 -20.25
CA LYS A 122 7.35 1.53 -21.45
C LYS A 122 6.86 2.81 -22.14
N ASP A 123 5.54 2.96 -22.27
CA ASP A 123 4.95 4.05 -23.05
C ASP A 123 4.42 5.18 -22.15
N HIS A 124 3.96 4.86 -20.94
CA HIS A 124 3.20 5.81 -20.10
C HIS A 124 3.91 6.27 -18.83
N LEU A 125 4.99 5.61 -18.38
CA LEU A 125 5.72 6.06 -17.19
C LEU A 125 6.54 7.31 -17.52
N THR A 126 6.24 8.40 -16.81
CA THR A 126 6.94 9.70 -16.86
C THR A 126 7.25 10.13 -15.42
N PRO A 127 7.97 11.26 -15.21
CA PRO A 127 8.15 11.81 -13.86
C PRO A 127 6.84 12.21 -13.16
N GLU A 128 5.75 12.40 -13.91
CA GLU A 128 4.40 12.60 -13.36
C GLU A 128 3.73 11.25 -13.10
N VAL A 129 4.16 10.57 -12.03
CA VAL A 129 3.69 9.21 -11.70
C VAL A 129 2.19 9.13 -11.43
N GLU A 130 1.55 10.23 -11.02
CA GLU A 130 0.10 10.32 -10.83
C GLU A 130 -0.64 9.96 -12.13
N LYS A 131 -0.17 10.48 -13.26
CA LYS A 131 -0.76 10.19 -14.58
C LYS A 131 -0.63 8.71 -14.93
N PHE A 132 0.51 8.10 -14.57
CA PHE A 132 0.72 6.66 -14.75
C PHE A 132 -0.18 5.81 -13.85
N ALA A 133 -0.37 6.20 -12.58
CA ALA A 133 -1.30 5.53 -11.67
C ALA A 133 -2.74 5.57 -12.21
N VAL A 134 -3.18 6.74 -12.70
CA VAL A 134 -4.49 6.91 -13.34
C VAL A 134 -4.62 6.01 -14.58
N HIS A 135 -3.60 5.97 -15.42
CA HIS A 135 -3.60 5.14 -16.62
C HIS A 135 -3.75 3.64 -16.28
N LEU A 136 -2.99 3.16 -15.28
CA LEU A 136 -3.10 1.78 -14.80
C LEU A 136 -4.50 1.47 -14.23
N ALA A 137 -5.03 2.35 -13.38
CA ALA A 137 -6.35 2.16 -12.77
C ALA A 137 -7.45 2.07 -13.84
N LYS A 138 -7.41 2.96 -14.83
CA LYS A 138 -8.33 2.93 -15.98
C LYS A 138 -8.18 1.66 -16.81
N HIS A 139 -6.95 1.24 -17.10
CA HIS A 139 -6.68 0.02 -17.87
C HIS A 139 -7.39 -1.20 -17.26
N PHE A 140 -7.22 -1.47 -15.96
CA PHE A 140 -7.83 -2.65 -15.35
C PHE A 140 -9.37 -2.60 -15.33
N THR A 141 -9.96 -1.45 -15.01
CA THR A 141 -11.43 -1.31 -14.98
C THR A 141 -12.09 -1.35 -16.35
N SER A 142 -11.36 -1.00 -17.41
CA SER A 142 -11.87 -1.00 -18.80
C SER A 142 -11.64 -2.33 -19.50
N GLN A 143 -10.53 -3.02 -19.20
CA GLN A 143 -10.18 -4.31 -19.80
C GLN A 143 -11.04 -5.46 -19.26
N TYR A 144 -11.40 -5.42 -17.98
CA TYR A 144 -12.07 -6.53 -17.30
C TYR A 144 -13.45 -6.09 -16.77
N SER A 145 -14.51 -6.65 -17.32
CA SER A 145 -15.89 -6.30 -16.95
C SER A 145 -16.21 -6.63 -15.49
N GLN A 146 -15.57 -7.65 -14.93
CA GLN A 146 -15.70 -8.06 -13.53
C GLN A 146 -14.99 -7.13 -12.54
N VAL A 147 -14.00 -6.32 -12.97
CA VAL A 147 -13.29 -5.37 -12.10
C VAL A 147 -14.16 -4.12 -11.93
N LYS A 148 -14.66 -3.89 -10.71
CA LYS A 148 -15.48 -2.73 -10.36
C LYS A 148 -14.68 -1.55 -9.84
N LYS A 149 -13.54 -1.81 -9.19
CA LYS A 149 -12.63 -0.76 -8.73
C LYS A 149 -11.19 -1.24 -8.87
N ALA A 150 -10.32 -0.35 -9.31
CA ALA A 150 -8.86 -0.54 -9.28
C ALA A 150 -8.22 0.55 -8.43
N SER A 151 -7.38 0.14 -7.48
CA SER A 151 -6.58 1.02 -6.62
C SER A 151 -5.11 0.78 -6.97
N VAL A 152 -4.43 1.84 -7.41
CA VAL A 152 -3.03 1.79 -7.81
C VAL A 152 -2.25 2.76 -6.94
N GLU A 153 -1.30 2.25 -6.17
CA GLU A 153 -0.36 3.06 -5.39
C GLU A 153 1.05 2.91 -5.96
N LEU A 154 1.73 4.03 -6.19
CA LEU A 154 3.09 4.10 -6.69
C LEU A 154 3.94 4.84 -5.66
N SER A 155 4.98 4.19 -5.13
CA SER A 155 6.03 4.88 -4.37
C SER A 155 7.24 5.13 -5.26
N GLN A 156 7.87 6.28 -5.11
CA GLN A 156 9.00 6.71 -5.94
C GLN A 156 10.31 6.62 -5.17
N ARG A 157 11.36 6.14 -5.83
CA ARG A 157 12.73 6.40 -5.40
C ARG A 157 13.24 7.63 -6.14
N VAL A 158 13.54 8.69 -5.39
CA VAL A 158 14.09 9.92 -5.93
C VAL A 158 15.58 9.73 -6.23
N TRP A 159 15.97 10.08 -7.45
CA TRP A 159 17.34 10.05 -7.94
C TRP A 159 17.83 11.47 -8.20
N ASP A 160 18.85 11.89 -7.46
CA ASP A 160 19.53 13.16 -7.66
C ASP A 160 20.75 12.96 -8.55
N ARG A 161 21.11 13.99 -9.31
CA ARG A 161 22.32 13.91 -10.15
C ARG A 161 23.56 13.98 -9.28
N LEU A 162 24.47 13.04 -9.48
CA LEU A 162 25.78 13.09 -8.85
C LEU A 162 26.60 14.20 -9.51
N LEU A 163 26.96 15.24 -8.78
CA LEU A 163 27.77 16.37 -9.25
C LEU A 163 27.28 16.97 -10.59
N HIS A 164 25.95 17.07 -10.77
CA HIS A 164 25.30 17.54 -12.01
C HIS A 164 25.59 16.72 -13.29
N HIS A 165 26.08 15.49 -13.16
CA HIS A 165 26.40 14.64 -14.30
C HIS A 165 25.17 14.27 -15.16
N ASP A 166 25.41 13.99 -16.44
CA ASP A 166 24.38 13.72 -17.44
C ASP A 166 23.64 12.39 -17.20
N HIS A 167 24.33 11.40 -16.64
CA HIS A 167 23.83 10.03 -16.49
C HIS A 167 24.35 9.30 -15.25
N SER A 168 24.81 10.03 -14.23
CA SER A 168 25.19 9.48 -12.93
C SER A 168 24.30 10.05 -11.83
N PHE A 169 23.84 9.17 -10.93
CA PHE A 169 22.81 9.50 -9.94
C PHE A 169 23.17 8.98 -8.55
N THR A 170 22.64 9.64 -7.51
CA THR A 170 22.64 9.20 -6.11
C THR A 170 21.19 9.17 -5.60
N ALA A 171 20.89 8.30 -4.65
CA ALA A 171 19.55 8.17 -4.07
C ALA A 171 19.64 8.43 -2.55
N PRO A 172 19.29 9.63 -2.06
CA PRO A 172 19.41 9.98 -0.65
C PRO A 172 18.44 9.22 0.27
N GLY A 173 17.43 8.54 -0.28
CA GLY A 173 16.48 7.71 0.46
C GLY A 173 15.34 8.44 1.18
N SER A 174 15.44 9.77 1.31
CA SER A 174 14.41 10.66 1.87
C SER A 174 14.39 11.97 1.07
N PRO A 175 13.21 12.53 0.72
CA PRO A 175 11.86 12.00 0.93
C PRO A 175 11.52 10.79 0.02
N VAL A 176 10.45 10.05 0.37
CA VAL A 176 9.84 9.02 -0.47
C VAL A 176 8.47 9.49 -0.95
N PRO A 177 8.37 10.12 -2.13
CA PRO A 177 7.08 10.53 -2.70
C PRO A 177 6.23 9.31 -3.07
N TRP A 178 4.92 9.47 -2.99
CA TRP A 178 3.97 8.46 -3.46
C TRP A 178 2.76 9.11 -4.15
N ALA A 179 2.12 8.35 -5.02
CA ALA A 179 0.88 8.71 -5.69
C ALA A 179 -0.07 7.53 -5.64
N LYS A 180 -1.36 7.81 -5.50
CA LYS A 180 -2.42 6.80 -5.50
C LYS A 180 -3.54 7.23 -6.44
N ALA A 181 -4.02 6.32 -7.27
CA ALA A 181 -5.18 6.52 -8.11
C ALA A 181 -6.22 5.43 -7.86
N GLU A 182 -7.47 5.81 -7.65
CA GLU A 182 -8.60 4.91 -7.53
C GLU A 182 -9.63 5.21 -8.61
N HIS A 183 -9.92 4.21 -9.44
CA HIS A 183 -10.91 4.32 -10.50
C HIS A 183 -12.02 3.31 -10.28
N ILE A 184 -13.26 3.77 -10.38
CA ILE A 184 -14.47 2.95 -10.33
C ILE A 184 -14.95 2.74 -11.76
N GLN A 185 -15.29 1.51 -12.12
CA GLN A 185 -15.77 1.17 -13.46
C GLN A 185 -16.98 2.02 -13.85
N GLY A 186 -16.90 2.68 -15.01
CA GLY A 186 -17.94 3.58 -15.53
C GLY A 186 -17.91 5.01 -14.98
N ALA A 187 -17.08 5.30 -13.96
CA ALA A 187 -16.88 6.67 -13.51
C ALA A 187 -16.06 7.47 -14.53
N LYS A 188 -16.41 8.75 -14.71
CA LYS A 188 -15.62 9.66 -15.55
C LYS A 188 -14.35 10.14 -14.83
N GLU A 189 -14.47 10.33 -13.51
CA GLU A 189 -13.41 10.87 -12.66
C GLU A 189 -12.64 9.76 -11.93
N VAL A 190 -11.37 10.03 -11.65
CA VAL A 190 -10.47 9.14 -10.91
C VAL A 190 -10.07 9.89 -9.64
N ALA A 191 -10.21 9.25 -8.49
CA ALA A 191 -9.72 9.84 -7.24
C ALA A 191 -8.19 9.72 -7.23
N VAL A 192 -7.50 10.86 -7.20
CA VAL A 192 -6.03 10.90 -7.19
C VAL A 192 -5.56 11.52 -5.88
N GLU A 193 -4.59 10.87 -5.26
CA GLU A 193 -3.91 11.34 -4.05
C GLU A 193 -2.41 11.36 -4.33
N SER A 194 -1.71 12.35 -3.79
CA SER A 194 -0.24 12.37 -3.78
C SER A 194 0.22 12.58 -2.35
N GLY A 195 1.47 12.25 -2.08
CA GLY A 195 2.02 12.45 -0.76
C GLY A 195 3.50 12.15 -0.66
N VAL A 196 3.98 12.21 0.57
CA VAL A 196 5.35 11.93 0.94
C VAL A 196 5.39 11.06 2.20
N ARG A 197 6.33 10.13 2.25
CA ARG A 197 6.65 9.30 3.41
C ARG A 197 8.15 9.40 3.69
N ASP A 198 8.53 8.97 4.89
CA ASP A 198 9.92 8.86 5.34
C ASP A 198 10.75 10.13 5.10
N TRP A 199 10.11 11.31 5.14
CA TRP A 199 10.79 12.57 4.92
C TRP A 199 11.41 13.07 6.22
N LEU A 200 12.71 12.80 6.37
CA LEU A 200 13.46 13.15 7.57
C LEU A 200 13.80 14.64 7.56
N ILE A 201 13.26 15.36 8.54
CA ILE A 201 13.52 16.78 8.77
C ILE A 201 13.87 16.98 10.25
N MET A 202 14.85 17.85 10.50
CA MET A 202 15.26 18.23 11.85
C MET A 202 15.51 19.73 11.91
N LYS A 203 15.08 20.36 13.01
CA LYS A 203 15.59 21.65 13.45
C LYS A 203 16.22 21.53 14.83
N SER A 204 17.38 22.14 15.00
CA SER A 204 18.21 22.00 16.20
C SER A 204 17.76 22.87 17.37
N SER A 205 16.98 23.93 17.09
CA SER A 205 16.53 24.92 18.07
C SER A 205 15.21 25.57 17.60
N GLN A 206 14.73 26.57 18.32
CA GLN A 206 13.47 27.28 18.13
C GLN A 206 12.25 26.34 18.20
N SER A 207 12.34 25.31 19.05
CA SER A 207 11.22 24.40 19.34
C SER A 207 11.04 24.28 20.84
N GLY A 208 9.96 24.85 21.38
CA GLY A 208 9.58 24.72 22.78
C GLY A 208 8.43 23.72 22.99
N PHE A 209 8.27 23.27 24.23
CA PHE A 209 7.08 22.57 24.70
C PHE A 209 6.82 22.95 26.15
N GLU A 210 5.85 23.84 26.34
CA GLU A 210 5.48 24.46 27.60
C GLU A 210 3.97 24.75 27.63
N GLY A 211 3.41 25.01 28.81
CA GLY A 211 1.99 25.34 28.98
C GLY A 211 1.04 24.16 28.81
N TYR A 212 1.54 22.91 28.85
CA TYR A 212 0.70 21.72 28.76
C TYR A 212 0.06 21.35 30.11
N PRO A 213 -1.11 20.67 30.12
CA PRO A 213 -1.75 20.22 31.35
C PRO A 213 -0.85 19.25 32.15
N LYS A 214 -0.75 19.47 33.46
CA LYS A 214 0.03 18.64 34.38
C LYS A 214 -0.92 17.82 35.25
N CYS A 215 -0.69 16.51 35.34
CA CYS A 215 -1.40 15.60 36.23
C CYS A 215 -0.41 14.88 37.15
N LYS A 216 -0.92 14.02 38.04
CA LYS A 216 -0.10 13.22 38.97
C LYS A 216 0.94 12.29 38.31
N PHE A 217 0.85 12.09 36.98
CA PHE A 217 1.77 11.28 36.19
C PHE A 217 2.69 12.11 35.28
N THR A 218 2.57 13.44 35.29
CA THR A 218 3.39 14.31 34.44
C THR A 218 4.76 14.51 35.08
N THR A 219 5.78 13.86 34.53
CA THR A 219 7.19 14.00 34.95
C THR A 219 8.02 14.83 33.98
N LEU A 220 7.51 15.08 32.78
CA LEU A 220 8.22 15.83 31.75
C LEU A 220 8.38 17.29 32.19
N PRO A 221 9.61 17.84 32.25
CA PRO A 221 9.83 19.26 32.47
C PRO A 221 9.53 20.07 31.20
N GLU A 222 9.05 21.30 31.40
CA GLU A 222 8.84 22.24 30.31
C GLU A 222 10.18 22.74 29.76
N THR A 223 10.22 23.07 28.48
CA THR A 223 11.40 23.68 27.87
C THR A 223 10.98 24.69 26.80
N GLN A 224 11.70 25.81 26.75
CA GLN A 224 11.54 26.81 25.69
C GLN A 224 12.31 26.42 24.42
N ASP A 225 13.30 25.54 24.53
CA ASP A 225 14.09 25.09 23.39
C ASP A 225 14.51 23.61 23.50
N ARG A 226 14.39 22.89 22.39
CA ARG A 226 14.79 21.49 22.21
C ARG A 226 14.93 21.16 20.73
N ILE A 227 15.64 20.07 20.45
CA ILE A 227 15.70 19.50 19.10
C ILE A 227 14.29 19.01 18.71
N PHE A 228 13.89 19.30 17.48
CA PHE A 228 12.71 18.72 16.86
C PHE A 228 13.11 17.98 15.59
N ALA A 229 13.06 16.65 15.64
CA ALA A 229 13.31 15.76 14.51
C ALA A 229 12.07 14.91 14.26
N THR A 230 11.68 14.77 12.99
CA THR A 230 10.51 13.97 12.61
C THR A 230 10.70 13.32 11.24
N ALA A 231 10.02 12.21 11.03
CA ALA A 231 9.82 11.60 9.71
C ALA A 231 8.42 11.98 9.24
N VAL A 232 8.34 12.99 8.38
CA VAL A 232 7.05 13.51 7.90
C VAL A 232 6.39 12.47 6.99
N MET A 233 5.13 12.18 7.30
CA MET A 233 4.21 11.46 6.44
C MET A 233 3.01 12.37 6.17
N ALA A 234 2.76 12.65 4.90
CA ALA A 234 1.61 13.46 4.49
C ALA A 234 1.02 12.92 3.19
N GLY A 235 -0.28 13.15 3.01
CA GLY A 235 -1.01 12.86 1.79
C GLY A 235 -2.09 13.90 1.57
N TRP A 236 -2.33 14.24 0.32
CA TRP A 236 -3.37 15.18 -0.10
C TRP A 236 -4.15 14.60 -1.26
N LYS A 237 -5.45 14.87 -1.26
CA LYS A 237 -6.37 14.46 -2.33
C LYS A 237 -6.55 15.60 -3.31
N TRP A 238 -6.52 15.29 -4.59
CA TRP A 238 -6.74 16.26 -5.63
C TRP A 238 -8.23 16.38 -5.94
N ALA A 239 -8.77 17.60 -5.80
CA ALA A 239 -10.16 17.87 -6.17
C ALA A 239 -10.41 17.81 -7.69
N LYS A 240 -9.36 18.02 -8.49
CA LYS A 240 -9.39 17.94 -9.95
C LYS A 240 -8.02 17.53 -10.49
N GLU A 241 -8.00 17.09 -11.74
CA GLU A 241 -6.75 16.83 -12.46
C GLU A 241 -5.88 18.09 -12.50
N GLN A 242 -4.58 17.91 -12.20
CA GLN A 242 -3.61 18.99 -12.24
C GLN A 242 -2.96 19.06 -13.62
N LYS A 243 -2.65 20.27 -14.08
CA LYS A 243 -1.92 20.47 -15.35
C LYS A 243 -0.53 19.81 -15.28
N ASP A 244 0.14 19.98 -14.14
CA ASP A 244 1.46 19.45 -13.85
C ASP A 244 1.52 19.07 -12.36
N TYR A 245 1.53 17.76 -12.10
CA TYR A 245 1.59 17.24 -10.73
C TYR A 245 2.96 17.50 -10.08
N THR A 246 4.04 17.47 -10.86
CA THR A 246 5.39 17.73 -10.34
C THR A 246 5.51 19.14 -9.77
N VAL A 247 5.01 20.15 -10.47
CA VAL A 247 5.01 21.54 -10.01
C VAL A 247 4.07 21.73 -8.80
N ALA A 248 2.88 21.14 -8.84
CA ALA A 248 1.92 21.27 -7.75
C ALA A 248 2.44 20.61 -6.46
N ASN A 249 2.99 19.41 -6.55
CA ASN A 249 3.62 18.70 -5.42
C ASN A 249 4.78 19.50 -4.84
N ARG A 250 5.65 20.08 -5.69
CA ARG A 250 6.79 20.88 -5.23
C ARG A 250 6.35 22.06 -4.37
N LYS A 251 5.31 22.79 -4.80
CA LYS A 251 4.76 23.92 -4.03
C LYS A 251 4.21 23.50 -2.67
N ILE A 252 3.56 22.34 -2.61
CA ILE A 252 3.04 21.79 -1.34
C ILE A 252 4.21 21.44 -0.43
N LEU A 253 5.24 20.75 -0.94
CA LEU A 253 6.43 20.41 -0.17
C LEU A 253 7.17 21.67 0.32
N GLU A 254 7.35 22.68 -0.53
CA GLU A 254 7.93 23.97 -0.13
C GLU A 254 7.13 24.63 1.00
N ALA A 255 5.79 24.67 0.90
CA ALA A 255 4.93 25.20 1.96
C ALA A 255 5.02 24.39 3.27
N MET A 256 5.21 23.07 3.17
CA MET A 256 5.43 22.20 4.33
C MET A 256 6.80 22.39 4.99
N MET A 257 7.80 22.90 4.26
CA MET A 257 9.12 23.22 4.82
C MET A 257 9.11 24.54 5.59
N THR A 258 8.23 25.48 5.25
CA THR A 258 8.18 26.82 5.87
C THR A 258 8.17 26.81 7.41
N PRO A 259 7.42 25.94 8.12
CA PRO A 259 7.46 25.89 9.58
C PRO A 259 8.78 25.37 10.20
N PHE A 260 9.66 24.80 9.38
CA PHE A 260 10.96 24.26 9.78
C PHE A 260 12.14 25.19 9.44
N LEU A 261 11.89 26.26 8.68
CA LEU A 261 12.84 27.34 8.40
C LEU A 261 12.75 28.42 9.50
#